data_AF-A0A2N2ZCU8-F1
#
_entry.id   AF-A0A2N2ZCU8-F1
#
_cell.length_a   1.000
_cell.length_b   1.000
_cell.length_c   1.000
_cell.angle_alpha   90.00
_cell.angle_beta   90.00
_cell.angle_gamma   90.00
#
_symmetry.space_group_name_H-M   'P 1'
#
loop_
_entity.id
_entity.type
_entity.pdbx_description
1 polymer ?
#
loop_
_entity_poly.entity_id
_entity_poly.type
_entity_poly.pdbx_seq_one_letter_code
_entity_poly.pdbx_strand_id
1 'polypeptide(L)' 'MRQINGIIGFKITVREIQAVSKLSQNRNNQDYQNIVHQLEKSSDAQASAIAEAMKKKRN' A
#
# COMPACT_ATOMS: atom_id res chain seq x y z
N MET A 1 26.05 -4.73 -35.35
CA MET A 1 26.18 -4.11 -34.01
C MET A 1 24.90 -3.36 -33.71
N ARG A 2 24.16 -3.69 -32.63
CA ARG A 2 22.88 -3.05 -32.28
C ARG A 2 23.15 -1.75 -31.51
N GLN A 3 22.78 -0.62 -32.08
CA GLN A 3 22.92 0.70 -31.47
C GLN A 3 21.73 1.00 -30.54
N ILE A 4 22.01 1.35 -29.28
CA ILE A 4 21.02 1.80 -28.27
C ILE A 4 20.85 3.33 -28.39
N ASN A 5 20.52 3.83 -29.58
CA ASN A 5 20.54 5.27 -29.87
C ASN A 5 19.26 6.03 -29.44
N GLY A 6 18.52 5.55 -28.44
CA GLY A 6 17.24 6.16 -28.05
C GLY A 6 16.85 6.03 -26.58
N ILE A 7 17.74 5.51 -25.72
CA ILE A 7 17.47 5.34 -24.29
C ILE A 7 18.62 5.97 -23.50
N ILE A 8 18.27 6.89 -22.60
CA ILE A 8 19.22 7.45 -21.63
C ILE A 8 18.97 6.77 -20.29
N GLY A 9 19.91 5.94 -19.87
CA GLY A 9 19.89 5.35 -18.54
C GLY A 9 20.37 6.34 -17.49
N PHE A 10 19.70 6.38 -16.35
CA PHE A 10 20.18 7.06 -15.15
C PHE A 10 19.97 6.16 -13.94
N LYS A 11 20.71 6.44 -12.85
CA LYS A 11 20.63 5.68 -11.61
C LYS A 11 20.20 6.61 -10.47
N ILE A 12 19.27 6.13 -9.66
CA ILE A 12 18.94 6.75 -8.38
C ILE A 12 19.66 5.96 -7.28
N THR A 13 20.52 6.62 -6.52
CA THR A 13 21.08 6.06 -5.29
C THR A 13 20.12 6.36 -4.15
N VAL A 14 19.47 5.34 -3.61
CA VAL A 14 18.59 5.48 -2.45
C VAL A 14 19.43 5.91 -1.25
N ARG A 15 19.13 7.09 -0.69
CA ARG A 15 19.80 7.63 0.50
C ARG A 15 19.02 7.34 1.78
N GLU A 16 17.70 7.36 1.67
CA GLU A 16 16.76 7.17 2.77
C GLU A 16 15.45 6.64 2.22
N ILE A 17 14.72 5.89 3.05
CA ILE A 17 13.35 5.48 2.78
C ILE A 17 12.48 6.00 3.93
N GLN A 18 11.49 6.82 3.59
CA GLN A 18 10.46 7.29 4.52
C GLN A 18 9.12 6.65 4.14
N ALA A 19 8.45 6.03 5.11
CA ALA A 19 7.18 5.34 4.89
C ALA A 19 6.12 5.80 5.90
N VAL A 20 4.89 5.99 5.43
CA VAL A 20 3.73 6.37 6.25
C VAL A 20 2.59 5.39 5.96
N SER A 21 1.98 4.85 7.02
CA SER A 21 0.84 3.93 6.91
C SER A 21 -0.42 4.56 7.51
N LYS A 22 -1.37 4.96 6.66
CA LYS A 22 -2.69 5.46 7.07
C LYS A 22 -3.73 4.34 6.94
N LEU A 23 -3.96 3.60 8.02
CA LEU A 23 -4.81 2.41 8.06
C LEU A 23 -5.98 2.55 9.06
N SER A 24 -6.51 3.77 9.23
CA SER A 24 -7.61 4.06 10.18
C SER A 24 -7.35 3.62 11.63
N GLN A 25 -6.07 3.64 12.04
CA GLN A 25 -5.57 3.17 13.35
C GLN A 25 -6.34 3.75 14.55
N ASN A 26 -6.77 5.02 14.45
CA ASN A 26 -7.31 5.81 15.57
C ASN A 26 -8.84 5.72 15.68
N ARG A 27 -9.48 4.74 15.02
CA ARG A 27 -10.94 4.53 15.09
C ARG A 27 -11.31 3.62 16.27
N ASN A 28 -12.55 3.73 16.75
CA ASN A 28 -13.09 2.78 17.71
C ASN A 28 -13.22 1.38 17.08
N ASN A 29 -13.46 0.37 17.92
CA ASN A 29 -13.49 -1.03 17.47
C ASN A 29 -14.60 -1.28 16.42
N GLN A 30 -15.78 -0.71 16.62
CA GLN A 30 -16.91 -0.94 15.72
C GLN A 30 -16.64 -0.37 14.33
N ASP A 31 -16.19 0.88 14.26
CA ASP A 31 -15.85 1.54 13.01
C ASP A 31 -14.71 0.83 12.30
N TYR A 32 -13.69 0.41 13.04
CA TYR A 32 -12.58 -0.35 12.48
C TYR A 32 -13.06 -1.66 11.81
N GLN A 33 -13.88 -2.46 12.50
CA GLN A 33 -14.40 -3.72 11.96
C GLN A 33 -15.30 -3.48 10.75
N ASN A 34 -16.15 -2.46 10.79
CA ASN A 34 -17.00 -2.09 9.67
C ASN A 34 -16.19 -1.70 8.42
N ILE A 35 -15.10 -0.94 8.60
CA ILE A 35 -14.22 -0.54 7.50
C ILE A 35 -13.52 -1.76 6.89
N VAL A 36 -12.94 -2.64 7.72
CA VAL A 36 -12.29 -3.86 7.22
C VAL A 36 -13.27 -4.73 6.43
N HIS A 37 -14.45 -4.99 7.00
CA HIS A 37 -15.49 -5.79 6.35
C HIS A 37 -15.93 -5.21 5.00
N GLN A 38 -16.06 -3.89 4.91
CA GLN A 38 -16.46 -3.26 3.66
C GLN A 38 -15.36 -3.31 2.61
N LEU A 39 -14.09 -3.18 3.02
CA LEU A 39 -12.94 -3.30 2.12
C LEU A 39 -12.80 -4.72 1.56
N GLU A 40 -13.03 -5.75 2.37
CA GLU A 40 -12.96 -7.17 1.95
C GLU A 40 -14.04 -7.56 0.94
N LYS A 41 -15.19 -6.87 0.96
CA LYS A 41 -16.27 -7.09 0.00
C LYS A 41 -16.02 -6.45 -1.36
N SER A 42 -15.02 -5.58 -1.47
CA SER A 42 -14.68 -4.93 -2.73
C SER A 42 -14.07 -5.93 -3.70
N SER A 43 -14.40 -5.80 -4.99
CA SER A 43 -13.70 -6.52 -6.06
C SER A 43 -12.34 -5.90 -6.41
N ASP A 44 -12.04 -4.74 -5.83
CA ASP A 44 -10.75 -4.07 -5.99
C ASP A 44 -9.66 -4.77 -5.17
N ALA A 45 -8.65 -5.30 -5.87
CA ALA A 45 -7.50 -5.94 -5.26
C ALA A 45 -6.75 -5.03 -4.28
N GLN A 46 -6.72 -3.71 -4.52
CA GLN A 46 -6.09 -2.76 -3.62
C GLN A 46 -6.87 -2.62 -2.31
N ALA A 47 -8.21 -2.62 -2.37
CA ALA A 47 -9.06 -2.56 -1.19
C ALA A 47 -8.83 -3.79 -0.29
N SER A 48 -8.78 -4.99 -0.88
CA SER A 48 -8.47 -6.23 -0.16
C SER A 48 -7.07 -6.19 0.48
N ALA A 49 -6.06 -5.67 -0.23
CA ALA A 49 -4.72 -5.50 0.32
C ALA A 49 -4.68 -4.52 1.50
N ILE A 50 -5.49 -3.45 1.47
CA ILE A 50 -5.62 -2.51 2.60
C ILE A 50 -6.28 -3.18 3.80
N ALA A 51 -7.34 -3.98 3.60
CA ALA A 51 -8.00 -4.71 4.68
C ALA A 51 -7.03 -5.66 5.40
N GLU A 52 -6.20 -6.38 4.63
CA GLU A 52 -5.15 -7.24 5.18
C GLU A 52 -4.08 -6.44 5.95
N ALA A 53 -3.64 -5.31 5.41
CA ALA A 53 -2.68 -4.44 6.09
C ALA A 53 -3.25 -3.87 7.39
N MET A 54 -4.53 -3.47 7.41
CA MET A 54 -5.24 -3.03 8.61
C MET A 54 -5.21 -4.12 9.68
N LYS A 55 -5.64 -5.35 9.33
CA LYS A 55 -5.67 -6.49 10.24
C LYS A 55 -4.29 -6.81 10.82
N LYS A 56 -3.24 -6.82 9.99
CA LYS A 56 -1.86 -7.10 10.44
C LYS A 56 -1.31 -6.09 11.44
N LYS A 57 -1.69 -4.81 11.32
CA LYS A 57 -1.17 -3.75 12.19
C LYS A 57 -1.83 -3.72 13.59
N ARG A 58 -2.97 -4.37 13.75
CA ARG A 58 -3.72 -4.39 15.02
C ARG A 58 -3.34 -5.56 15.94
N ASN A 59 -2.53 -6.49 15.43
CA ASN A 59 -1.94 -7.60 16.18
C ASN A 59 -0.60 -7.22 16.79
#